data_AF-A0A935U542-F1
#
_entry.id   AF-A0A935U542-F1
#
_cell.length_a   1.000
_cell.length_b   1.000
_cell.length_c   1.000
_cell.angle_alpha   90.00
_cell.angle_beta   90.00
_cell.angle_gamma   90.00
#
_symmetry.space_group_name_H-M   'P 1'
#
loop_
_entity.id
_entity.type
_entity.pdbx_description
1 polymer ?
#
loop_
_entity_poly.entity_id
_entity_poly.type
_entity_poly.pdbx_seq_one_letter_code
_entity_poly.pdbx_strand_id
1 'polypeptide(L)'
;MKKAFALVLALIALAPLHAGWKKTVTKGGKTTVTGDAETMARHENQERARAAYEKDIASAPRRGPTDPIAVTLLTPVWDGEYRNENHERANQMLLNEFKNDPVLRVTQVTIPRATGRDSGADTDLAAEASRRGKGGDVFVSTFLGTEAALGRKKDGKRAVGQAIVYKARVFSPYAADGKEAKELGNLLQTTQMVKKLAVETRALIVNDLGPRLPAPAAVEEINKKHMTGGLGEQAGIEPGDDAKTVLKKLFKPMAKPE
;
A
#
# COMPACT_ATOMS: atom_id res chain seq x y z
N MET A 1 3.62 11.35 -22.28
CA MET A 1 2.20 11.51 -21.85
C MET A 1 1.58 10.11 -21.91
N LYS A 2 0.96 9.49 -20.92
CA LYS A 2 0.12 9.96 -19.80
C LYS A 2 0.37 9.04 -18.59
N LYS A 3 0.48 9.62 -17.39
CA LYS A 3 0.51 8.92 -16.09
C LYS A 3 -0.93 8.85 -15.59
N ALA A 4 -1.52 7.66 -15.56
CA ALA A 4 -2.85 7.43 -14.99
C ALA A 4 -2.98 5.96 -14.57
N PHE A 5 -2.27 5.55 -13.52
CA PHE A 5 -2.45 4.23 -12.92
C PHE A 5 -2.29 4.36 -11.41
N ALA A 6 -3.22 3.76 -10.66
CA ALA A 6 -3.37 3.78 -9.21
C ALA A 6 -4.19 4.91 -8.57
N LEU A 7 -5.29 5.35 -9.19
CA LEU A 7 -6.24 6.28 -8.54
C LEU A 7 -7.42 5.58 -7.81
N VAL A 8 -7.75 4.32 -8.14
CA VAL A 8 -9.00 3.68 -7.65
C VAL A 8 -8.94 3.30 -6.17
N LEU A 9 -7.84 2.71 -5.69
CA LEU A 9 -7.70 2.38 -4.26
C LEU A 9 -7.63 3.63 -3.38
N ALA A 10 -7.06 4.73 -3.88
CA ALA A 10 -7.04 6.01 -3.17
C ALA A 10 -8.42 6.68 -3.11
N LEU A 11 -9.25 6.55 -4.15
CA LEU A 11 -10.62 7.10 -4.14
C LEU A 11 -11.56 6.32 -3.22
N ILE A 12 -11.38 5.00 -3.09
CA ILE A 12 -12.22 4.18 -2.20
C ILE A 12 -11.76 4.33 -0.73
N ALA A 13 -10.47 4.60 -0.49
CA ALA A 13 -9.91 4.65 0.87
C ALA A 13 -10.03 6.00 1.60
N LEU A 14 -10.13 7.16 0.92
CA LEU A 14 -10.13 8.44 1.66
C LEU A 14 -10.86 9.58 0.92
N ALA A 15 -12.17 9.70 1.16
CA ALA A 15 -12.86 10.98 1.04
C ALA A 15 -13.19 11.49 2.47
N PRO A 16 -12.57 12.59 2.95
CA PRO A 16 -13.05 13.27 4.14
C PRO A 16 -14.38 13.96 3.81
N LEU A 17 -15.45 13.35 4.31
CA LEU A 17 -16.82 13.87 4.32
C LEU A 17 -16.85 15.31 4.84
N HIS A 18 -17.33 16.24 4.02
CA HIS A 18 -18.04 17.43 4.51
C HIS A 18 -19.51 17.26 4.13
N ALA A 19 -20.38 17.55 5.10
CA ALA A 19 -21.84 17.38 5.16
C ALA A 19 -22.32 15.95 5.54
N GLY A 20 -22.74 15.81 6.81
CA GLY A 20 -23.31 14.60 7.42
C GLY A 20 -22.56 14.20 8.68
N TRP A 21 -23.17 14.33 9.87
CA TRP A 21 -22.56 13.90 11.13
C TRP A 21 -22.25 12.39 11.09
N LYS A 22 -20.96 12.03 11.07
CA LYS A 22 -20.50 10.64 11.15
C LYS A 22 -20.02 10.35 12.57
N LYS A 23 -20.72 9.47 13.31
CA LYS A 23 -20.20 8.90 14.56
C LYS A 23 -19.79 7.46 14.30
N THR A 24 -18.49 7.22 14.32
CA THR A 24 -17.93 5.86 14.25
C THR A 24 -17.68 5.42 15.68
N VAL A 25 -18.41 4.41 16.17
CA VAL A 25 -18.19 3.84 17.50
C VAL A 25 -17.67 2.43 17.33
N THR A 26 -16.44 2.19 17.75
CA THR A 26 -15.85 0.84 17.80
C THR A 26 -15.96 0.33 19.24
N LYS A 27 -16.83 -0.65 19.47
CA LYS A 27 -16.95 -1.31 20.78
C LYS A 27 -16.78 -2.82 20.57
N GLY A 28 -15.72 -3.41 21.12
CA GLY A 28 -15.47 -4.85 21.07
C GLY A 28 -15.26 -5.44 19.67
N GLY A 29 -14.64 -4.71 18.75
CA GLY A 29 -14.30 -5.21 17.40
C GLY A 29 -15.43 -5.12 16.37
N LYS A 30 -16.62 -4.65 16.74
CA LYS A 30 -17.66 -4.24 15.78
C LYS A 30 -17.64 -2.72 15.59
N THR A 31 -17.50 -2.31 14.34
CA THR A 31 -17.66 -0.92 13.91
C THR A 31 -19.12 -0.70 13.54
N THR A 32 -19.84 0.09 14.32
CA THR A 32 -21.20 0.51 13.96
C THR A 32 -21.11 1.91 13.36
N VAL A 33 -21.52 2.05 12.11
CA VAL A 33 -21.68 3.34 11.45
C VAL A 33 -23.12 3.81 11.70
N THR A 34 -23.28 4.95 12.36
CA THR A 34 -24.60 5.60 12.51
C THR A 34 -24.57 6.90 11.72
N GLY A 35 -25.49 7.05 10.77
CA GLY A 35 -25.68 8.23 9.92
C GLY A 35 -27.13 8.30 9.43
N ASP A 36 -27.47 9.36 8.71
CA ASP A 36 -28.76 9.46 8.02
C ASP A 36 -28.90 8.36 6.94
N ALA A 37 -30.15 8.11 6.50
CA ALA A 37 -30.46 7.05 5.54
C ALA A 37 -29.64 7.15 4.25
N GLU A 38 -29.30 8.37 3.83
CA GLU A 38 -28.48 8.64 2.66
C GLU A 38 -27.00 8.27 2.89
N THR A 39 -26.42 8.59 4.05
CA THR A 39 -25.06 8.17 4.42
C THR A 39 -24.95 6.66 4.55
N MET A 40 -25.97 6.00 5.10
CA MET A 40 -26.01 4.54 5.21
C MET A 40 -26.12 3.87 3.83
N ALA A 41 -27.01 4.37 2.95
CA ALA A 41 -27.13 3.86 1.59
C ALA A 41 -25.84 4.05 0.78
N ARG A 42 -25.15 5.18 0.94
CA ARG A 42 -23.83 5.44 0.32
C ARG A 42 -22.76 4.48 0.85
N HIS A 43 -22.74 4.21 2.16
CA HIS A 43 -21.81 3.27 2.77
C HIS A 43 -22.05 1.84 2.27
N GLU A 44 -23.30 1.38 2.26
CA GLU A 44 -23.65 0.06 1.74
C GLU A 44 -23.31 -0.10 0.26
N ASN A 45 -23.57 0.92 -0.56
CA ASN A 45 -23.19 0.91 -1.97
C ASN A 45 -21.66 0.89 -2.14
N GLN A 46 -20.92 1.61 -1.30
CA GLN A 46 -19.46 1.58 -1.32
C GLN A 46 -18.91 0.21 -0.90
N GLU A 47 -19.52 -0.44 0.10
CA GLU A 47 -19.16 -1.80 0.50
C GLU A 47 -19.46 -2.83 -0.58
N ARG A 48 -20.62 -2.73 -1.25
CA ARG A 48 -20.97 -3.59 -2.39
C ARG A 48 -20.02 -3.38 -3.57
N ALA A 49 -19.70 -2.14 -3.91
CA ALA A 49 -18.74 -1.81 -4.96
C ALA A 49 -17.35 -2.37 -4.64
N ARG A 50 -16.90 -2.23 -3.38
CA ARG A 50 -15.64 -2.80 -2.91
C ARG A 50 -15.63 -4.32 -2.99
N ALA A 51 -16.69 -4.99 -2.52
CA ALA A 51 -16.79 -6.45 -2.58
C ALA A 51 -16.82 -6.97 -4.04
N ALA A 52 -17.50 -6.24 -4.94
CA ALA A 52 -17.51 -6.56 -6.36
C ALA A 52 -16.11 -6.40 -6.99
N TYR A 53 -15.40 -5.32 -6.66
CA TYR A 53 -14.02 -5.10 -7.10
C TYR A 53 -13.08 -6.20 -6.59
N GLU A 54 -13.17 -6.54 -5.30
CA GLU A 54 -12.36 -7.61 -4.69
C GLU A 54 -12.64 -8.97 -5.35
N LYS A 55 -13.88 -9.27 -5.71
CA LYS A 55 -14.26 -10.49 -6.44
C LYS A 55 -13.70 -10.52 -7.87
N ASP A 56 -13.76 -9.41 -8.59
CA ASP A 56 -13.20 -9.30 -9.94
C ASP A 56 -11.67 -9.48 -9.89
N ILE A 57 -10.99 -8.87 -8.91
CA ILE A 57 -9.54 -9.04 -8.69
C ILE A 57 -9.20 -10.50 -8.30
N ALA A 58 -10.03 -11.15 -7.49
CA ALA A 58 -9.83 -12.54 -7.08
C ALA A 58 -9.99 -13.54 -8.24
N SER A 59 -10.78 -13.20 -9.27
CA SER A 59 -10.99 -14.03 -10.46
C SER A 59 -10.09 -13.65 -11.64
N ALA A 60 -9.33 -12.55 -11.53
CA ALA A 60 -8.43 -12.08 -12.57
C ALA A 60 -7.32 -13.10 -12.89
N PRO A 61 -6.89 -13.18 -14.16
CA PRO A 61 -5.69 -13.90 -14.54
C PRO A 61 -4.48 -13.49 -13.69
N ARG A 62 -3.68 -14.47 -13.27
CA ARG A 62 -2.48 -14.25 -12.45
C ARG A 62 -1.27 -13.95 -13.31
N ARG A 63 -0.29 -13.27 -12.72
CA ARG A 63 0.98 -12.95 -13.38
C ARG A 63 1.78 -14.20 -13.71
N GLY A 64 2.45 -14.16 -14.85
CA GLY A 64 3.50 -15.08 -15.21
C GLY A 64 4.79 -14.82 -14.41
N PRO A 65 5.75 -15.77 -14.39
CA PRO A 65 6.98 -15.67 -13.60
C PRO A 65 7.91 -14.51 -13.99
N THR A 66 7.79 -14.00 -15.22
CA THR A 66 8.63 -12.93 -15.78
C THR A 66 7.90 -11.60 -15.90
N ASP A 67 6.62 -11.55 -15.53
CA ASP A 67 5.84 -10.32 -15.66
C ASP A 67 6.37 -9.26 -14.71
N PRO A 68 6.54 -8.00 -15.15
CA PRO A 68 7.10 -6.96 -14.31
C PRO A 68 6.21 -6.70 -13.10
N ILE A 69 6.81 -6.51 -11.92
CA ILE A 69 6.11 -6.18 -10.66
C ILE A 69 6.40 -4.74 -10.28
N ALA A 70 5.38 -3.88 -10.23
CA ALA A 70 5.55 -2.51 -9.76
C ALA A 70 5.69 -2.51 -8.23
N VAL A 71 6.89 -2.16 -7.76
CA VAL A 71 7.21 -2.11 -6.33
C VAL A 71 7.35 -0.66 -5.90
N THR A 72 6.67 -0.29 -4.82
CA THR A 72 6.81 1.03 -4.19
C THR A 72 7.56 0.89 -2.87
N LEU A 73 8.79 1.38 -2.84
CA LEU A 73 9.60 1.49 -1.63
C LEU A 73 9.21 2.76 -0.88
N LEU A 74 8.75 2.59 0.36
CA LEU A 74 8.37 3.69 1.23
C LEU A 74 9.61 4.29 1.91
N THR A 75 9.49 5.50 2.44
CA THR A 75 10.52 6.08 3.32
C THR A 75 10.75 5.18 4.53
N PRO A 76 12.02 4.93 4.90
CA PRO A 76 12.35 4.12 6.06
C PRO A 76 11.86 4.78 7.35
N VAL A 77 11.36 3.97 8.28
CA VAL A 77 11.14 4.37 9.68
C VAL A 77 12.40 4.03 10.47
N TRP A 78 12.70 4.84 11.48
CA TRP A 78 13.83 4.62 12.37
C TRP A 78 13.43 4.87 13.83
N ASP A 79 14.19 4.30 14.77
CA ASP A 79 13.76 4.15 16.18
C ASP A 79 13.92 5.38 17.11
N GLY A 80 14.42 6.52 16.62
CA GLY A 80 14.62 7.70 17.49
C GLY A 80 16.03 7.79 18.11
N GLU A 81 16.67 6.66 18.42
CA GLU A 81 18.01 6.60 19.04
C GLU A 81 19.14 6.51 17.99
N TYR A 82 18.85 5.94 16.81
CA TYR A 82 19.84 5.77 15.71
C TYR A 82 19.65 6.74 14.53
N ARG A 83 19.39 8.04 14.78
CA ARG A 83 19.35 9.05 13.69
C ARG A 83 20.76 9.26 13.16
N ASN A 84 21.14 8.53 12.13
CA ASN A 84 22.39 8.76 11.42
C ASN A 84 22.17 8.64 9.92
N GLU A 85 23.10 9.15 9.11
CA GLU A 85 23.07 9.07 7.64
C GLU A 85 22.94 7.62 7.11
N ASN A 86 23.16 6.61 7.96
CA ASN A 86 23.12 5.21 7.55
C ASN A 86 21.71 4.72 7.20
N HIS A 87 20.63 5.31 7.70
CA HIS A 87 19.27 4.86 7.36
C HIS A 87 18.87 5.22 5.93
N GLU A 88 19.12 6.46 5.49
CA GLU A 88 18.89 6.88 4.10
C GLU A 88 19.81 6.10 3.16
N ARG A 89 21.08 5.92 3.55
CA ARG A 89 22.04 5.12 2.79
C ARG A 89 21.61 3.67 2.67
N ALA A 90 21.14 3.02 3.74
CA ALA A 90 20.65 1.65 3.72
C ALA A 90 19.44 1.50 2.80
N ASN A 91 18.48 2.43 2.87
CA ASN A 91 17.31 2.42 2.00
C ASN A 91 17.68 2.66 0.52
N GLN A 92 18.66 3.53 0.26
CA GLN A 92 19.16 3.76 -1.10
C GLN A 92 19.89 2.54 -1.65
N MET A 93 20.66 1.84 -0.81
CA MET A 93 21.30 0.59 -1.18
C MET A 93 20.25 -0.48 -1.50
N LEU A 94 19.21 -0.62 -0.68
CA LEU A 94 18.09 -1.53 -0.95
C LEU A 94 17.39 -1.19 -2.27
N LEU A 95 17.13 0.09 -2.53
CA LEU A 95 16.57 0.57 -3.79
C LEU A 95 17.44 0.16 -4.99
N ASN A 96 18.76 0.29 -4.86
CA ASN A 96 19.69 -0.08 -5.93
C ASN A 96 19.70 -1.60 -6.17
N GLU A 97 19.65 -2.42 -5.11
CA GLU A 97 19.53 -3.88 -5.23
C GLU A 97 18.23 -4.25 -5.97
N PHE A 98 17.09 -3.62 -5.64
CA PHE A 98 15.84 -3.90 -6.35
C PHE A 98 15.81 -3.36 -7.79
N LYS A 99 16.48 -2.25 -8.09
CA LYS A 99 16.58 -1.72 -9.46
C LYS A 99 17.38 -2.61 -10.39
N ASN A 100 18.30 -3.40 -9.84
CA ASN A 100 19.10 -4.36 -10.61
C ASN A 100 18.31 -5.65 -10.92
N ASP A 101 17.12 -5.83 -10.36
CA ASP A 101 16.28 -6.98 -10.66
C ASP A 101 15.52 -6.81 -11.98
N PRO A 102 15.53 -7.81 -12.88
CA PRO A 102 14.87 -7.69 -14.19
C PRO A 102 13.33 -7.67 -14.12
N VAL A 103 12.74 -8.25 -13.08
CA VAL A 103 11.29 -8.37 -12.87
C VAL A 103 10.75 -7.17 -12.09
N LEU A 104 11.52 -6.61 -11.17
CA LEU A 104 11.03 -5.49 -10.35
C LEU A 104 11.05 -4.16 -11.12
N ARG A 105 10.00 -3.37 -10.96
CA ARG A 105 9.88 -1.99 -11.44
C ARG A 105 9.67 -1.08 -10.24
N VAL A 106 10.77 -0.59 -9.71
CA VAL A 106 10.78 0.02 -8.38
C VAL A 106 10.64 1.53 -8.48
N THR A 107 9.75 2.08 -7.66
CA THR A 107 9.67 3.50 -7.39
C THR A 107 9.83 3.76 -5.91
N GLN A 108 10.31 4.95 -5.56
CA GLN A 108 10.38 5.40 -4.17
C GLN A 108 9.35 6.51 -3.96
N VAL A 109 8.70 6.49 -2.81
CA VAL A 109 7.77 7.55 -2.39
C VAL A 109 8.14 8.05 -1.00
N THR A 110 8.13 9.37 -0.86
CA THR A 110 8.31 10.01 0.44
C THR A 110 6.98 10.22 1.12
N ILE A 111 6.76 9.49 2.23
CA ILE A 111 5.58 9.62 3.08
C ILE A 111 6.07 10.08 4.47
N PRO A 112 5.54 11.18 5.03
CA PRO A 112 5.87 11.57 6.40
C PRO A 112 5.45 10.48 7.39
N ARG A 113 6.38 9.99 8.21
CA ARG A 113 6.14 8.93 9.21
C ARG A 113 6.67 9.37 10.57
N ALA A 114 5.95 9.03 11.63
CA ALA A 114 6.40 9.28 13.00
C ALA A 114 7.60 8.37 13.32
N THR A 115 8.62 8.93 13.96
CA THR A 115 9.78 8.17 14.46
C THR A 115 9.38 7.16 15.52
N GLY A 116 10.02 5.99 15.54
CA GLY A 116 9.80 4.97 16.57
C GLY A 116 8.51 4.16 16.45
N ARG A 117 7.66 4.41 15.45
CA ARG A 117 6.44 3.61 15.21
C ARG A 117 6.21 3.36 13.72
N ASP A 118 6.25 2.08 13.33
CA ASP A 118 5.69 1.58 12.07
C ASP A 118 4.16 1.44 12.22
N SER A 119 3.46 2.52 12.62
CA SER A 119 2.05 2.47 13.08
C SER A 119 1.02 2.90 12.03
N GLY A 120 1.41 3.01 10.77
CA GLY A 120 0.43 3.20 9.70
C GLY A 120 -0.16 1.84 9.33
N ALA A 121 -1.48 1.72 9.21
CA ALA A 121 -2.05 0.53 8.59
C ALA A 121 -1.50 0.41 7.16
N ASP A 122 -1.16 -0.81 6.73
CA ASP A 122 -0.63 -1.09 5.38
C ASP A 122 -1.53 -0.45 4.29
N THR A 123 -2.85 -0.46 4.51
CA THR A 123 -3.85 0.17 3.64
C THR A 123 -3.69 1.69 3.53
N ASP A 124 -3.38 2.38 4.62
CA ASP A 124 -3.24 3.83 4.65
C ASP A 124 -1.97 4.27 3.94
N LEU A 125 -0.89 3.50 4.11
CA LEU A 125 0.38 3.72 3.42
C LEU A 125 0.25 3.51 1.91
N ALA A 126 -0.43 2.44 1.49
CA ALA A 126 -0.74 2.21 0.08
C ALA A 126 -1.59 3.33 -0.53
N ALA A 127 -2.62 3.79 0.20
CA ALA A 127 -3.49 4.87 -0.24
C ALA A 127 -2.76 6.21 -0.36
N GLU A 128 -1.90 6.56 0.62
CA GLU A 128 -1.07 7.78 0.58
C GLU A 128 -0.05 7.74 -0.56
N ALA A 129 0.62 6.60 -0.77
CA ALA A 129 1.53 6.41 -1.90
C ALA A 129 0.81 6.59 -3.25
N SER A 130 -0.40 6.04 -3.36
CA SER A 130 -1.26 6.16 -4.54
C SER A 130 -1.69 7.61 -4.78
N ARG A 131 -2.10 8.35 -3.73
CA ARG A 131 -2.41 9.79 -3.81
C ARG A 131 -1.23 10.63 -4.32
N ARG A 132 0.00 10.21 -4.03
CA ARG A 132 1.24 10.84 -4.52
C ARG A 132 1.65 10.40 -5.93
N GLY A 133 0.82 9.61 -6.61
CA GLY A 133 1.09 9.10 -7.96
C GLY A 133 2.19 8.04 -8.00
N LYS A 134 2.42 7.35 -6.88
CA LYS A 134 3.45 6.30 -6.69
C LYS A 134 2.83 4.99 -6.19
N GLY A 135 1.60 4.71 -6.60
CA GLY A 135 0.99 3.41 -6.35
C GLY A 135 1.79 2.29 -7.02
N GLY A 136 1.73 1.10 -6.42
CA GLY A 136 2.40 -0.10 -6.91
C GLY A 136 1.55 -1.33 -6.67
N ASP A 137 1.98 -2.45 -7.24
CA ASP A 137 1.39 -3.77 -6.99
C ASP A 137 1.78 -4.30 -5.62
N VAL A 138 2.98 -3.91 -5.17
CA VAL A 138 3.57 -4.29 -3.90
C VAL A 138 4.22 -3.07 -3.26
N PHE A 139 4.10 -2.96 -1.95
CA PHE A 139 4.69 -1.91 -1.14
C PHE A 139 5.70 -2.52 -0.18
N VAL A 140 6.81 -1.83 0.03
CA VAL A 140 7.86 -2.23 0.96
C VAL A 140 8.05 -1.10 1.98
N SER A 141 7.66 -1.37 3.23
CA SER A 141 7.92 -0.52 4.39
C SER A 141 9.17 -1.03 5.09
N THR A 142 10.21 -0.19 5.22
CA THR A 142 11.43 -0.60 5.90
C THR A 142 11.57 0.06 7.26
N PHE A 143 12.13 -0.66 8.23
CA PHE A 143 12.44 -0.16 9.56
C PHE A 143 13.90 -0.45 9.92
N LEU A 144 14.65 0.57 10.35
CA LEU A 144 16.00 0.43 10.90
C LEU A 144 16.03 0.91 12.34
N GLY A 145 16.41 0.04 13.27
CA GLY A 145 16.47 0.39 14.68
C GLY A 145 17.23 -0.64 15.49
N THR A 146 16.89 -0.79 16.76
CA THR A 146 17.45 -1.83 17.62
C THR A 146 16.39 -2.77 18.17
N GLU A 147 16.79 -4.03 18.34
CA GLU A 147 16.00 -5.02 19.05
C GLU A 147 16.87 -5.84 20.00
N ALA A 148 16.25 -6.36 21.06
CA ALA A 148 16.89 -7.31 21.94
C ALA A 148 17.25 -8.58 21.17
N ALA A 149 18.53 -8.94 21.18
CA ALA A 149 19.06 -10.13 20.52
C ALA A 149 19.88 -10.97 21.50
N LEU A 150 19.80 -12.29 21.35
CA LEU A 150 20.63 -13.22 22.09
C LEU A 150 22.03 -13.24 21.50
N GLY A 151 22.99 -12.71 22.24
CA GLY A 151 24.41 -12.80 21.96
C GLY A 151 25.12 -13.79 22.89
N ARG A 152 26.44 -13.95 22.67
CA ARG A 152 27.35 -14.58 23.63
C ARG A 152 28.30 -13.54 24.18
N LYS A 153 28.48 -13.54 25.50
CA LYS A 153 29.56 -12.79 26.16
C LYS A 153 30.91 -13.44 25.83
N LYS A 154 32.00 -12.72 26.12
CA LYS A 154 33.38 -13.23 25.99
C LYS A 154 33.62 -14.51 26.81
N ASP A 155 32.86 -14.72 27.88
CA ASP A 155 32.89 -15.92 28.72
C ASP A 155 32.03 -17.09 28.19
N GLY A 156 31.48 -16.96 26.97
CA GLY A 156 30.65 -17.99 26.32
C GLY A 156 29.21 -18.03 26.82
N LYS A 157 28.84 -17.28 27.87
CA LYS A 157 27.47 -17.26 28.41
C LYS A 157 26.53 -16.52 27.48
N ARG A 158 25.26 -16.97 27.42
CA ARG A 158 24.19 -16.25 26.73
C ARG A 158 23.98 -14.89 27.39
N ALA A 159 23.85 -13.85 26.59
CA ALA A 159 23.49 -12.53 27.07
C ALA A 159 22.48 -11.90 26.12
N VAL A 160 21.52 -11.16 26.67
CA VAL A 160 20.64 -10.31 25.87
C VAL A 160 21.37 -8.99 25.67
N GLY A 161 21.65 -8.65 24.42
CA GLY A 161 22.20 -7.34 24.03
C GLY A 161 21.26 -6.65 23.04
N GLN A 162 21.55 -5.40 22.72
CA GLN A 162 20.89 -4.71 21.61
C GLN A 162 21.65 -5.02 20.31
N ALA A 163 20.94 -5.47 19.28
CA ALA A 163 21.46 -5.59 17.93
C ALA A 163 20.76 -4.57 17.04
N ILE A 164 21.47 -4.11 16.00
CA ILE A 164 20.82 -3.34 14.94
C ILE A 164 19.95 -4.30 14.15
N VAL A 165 18.69 -3.90 13.95
CA VAL A 165 17.72 -4.63 13.15
C VAL A 165 17.38 -3.82 11.92
N TYR A 166 17.37 -4.47 10.76
CA TYR A 166 16.81 -3.92 9.54
C TYR A 166 15.69 -4.83 9.06
N LYS A 167 14.48 -4.28 8.96
CA LYS A 167 13.26 -5.00 8.58
C LYS A 167 12.70 -4.45 7.29
N ALA A 168 12.08 -5.32 6.52
CA ALA A 168 11.27 -4.96 5.36
C ALA A 168 9.93 -5.68 5.44
N ARG A 169 8.86 -4.92 5.69
CA ARG A 169 7.49 -5.37 5.61
C ARG A 169 6.99 -5.19 4.18
N VAL A 170 6.61 -6.29 3.54
CA VAL A 170 6.10 -6.39 2.18
C VAL A 170 4.61 -6.62 2.23
N PHE A 171 3.83 -5.78 1.57
CA PHE A 171 2.37 -5.91 1.53
C PHE A 171 1.83 -5.51 0.16
N SER A 172 0.62 -5.98 -0.16
CA SER A 172 -0.04 -5.72 -1.45
C SER A 172 -1.51 -5.40 -1.22
N PRO A 173 -2.12 -4.48 -1.97
CA PRO A 173 -3.57 -4.27 -1.92
C PRO A 173 -4.36 -5.47 -2.46
N TYR A 174 -3.69 -6.42 -3.12
CA TYR A 174 -4.30 -7.61 -3.69
C TYR A 174 -4.13 -8.86 -2.81
N ALA A 175 -3.44 -8.75 -1.67
CA ALA A 175 -3.22 -9.86 -0.74
C ALA A 175 -3.51 -9.41 0.70
N ALA A 176 -4.23 -10.25 1.45
CA ALA A 176 -4.69 -9.90 2.79
C ALA A 176 -3.56 -9.79 3.83
N ASP A 177 -2.46 -10.51 3.64
CA ASP A 177 -1.39 -10.64 4.63
C ASP A 177 -0.09 -9.99 4.15
N GLY A 178 0.40 -9.02 4.91
CA GLY A 178 1.76 -8.52 4.80
C GLY A 178 2.76 -9.52 5.38
N LYS A 179 3.93 -9.66 4.75
CA LYS A 179 5.05 -10.48 5.21
C LYS A 179 6.24 -9.63 5.60
N GLU A 180 7.08 -10.12 6.50
CA GLU A 180 8.25 -9.39 6.98
C GLU A 180 9.52 -10.20 6.71
N ALA A 181 10.52 -9.56 6.12
CA ALA A 181 11.91 -9.99 6.12
C ALA A 181 12.66 -9.21 7.20
N LYS A 182 13.62 -9.86 7.88
CA LYS A 182 14.30 -9.27 9.04
C LYS A 182 15.74 -9.75 9.12
N GLU A 183 16.65 -8.78 9.18
CA GLU A 183 18.07 -9.01 9.38
C GLU A 183 18.56 -8.37 10.67
N LEU A 184 19.39 -9.12 11.41
CA LEU A 184 20.04 -8.67 12.64
C LEU A 184 21.55 -8.58 12.42
N GLY A 185 22.15 -7.50 12.90
CA GLY A 185 23.60 -7.32 12.80
C GLY A 185 24.12 -6.19 13.67
N ASN A 186 25.33 -5.74 13.33
CA ASN A 186 26.00 -4.62 13.97
C ASN A 186 26.30 -3.51 12.95
N LEU A 187 26.75 -2.34 13.44
CA LEU A 187 26.91 -1.13 12.62
C LEU A 187 27.90 -1.35 11.46
N LEU A 188 28.94 -2.16 11.68
CA LEU A 188 29.97 -2.48 10.69
C LEU A 188 29.46 -3.43 9.59
N GLN A 189 28.34 -4.10 9.80
CA GLN A 189 27.74 -5.08 8.89
C GLN A 189 26.54 -4.54 8.10
N THR A 190 26.22 -3.24 8.21
CA THR A 190 25.04 -2.61 7.58
C THR A 190 24.91 -2.95 6.08
N THR A 191 26.02 -2.93 5.33
CA THR A 191 26.00 -3.30 3.90
C THR A 191 25.60 -4.76 3.65
N GLN A 192 26.12 -5.69 4.46
CA GLN A 192 25.79 -7.10 4.36
C GLN A 192 24.33 -7.36 4.77
N MET A 193 23.86 -6.67 5.81
CA MET A 193 22.46 -6.73 6.24
C MET A 193 21.52 -6.28 5.11
N VAL A 194 21.80 -5.15 4.45
CA VAL A 194 20.98 -4.67 3.33
C VAL A 194 20.94 -5.67 2.19
N LYS A 195 22.09 -6.27 1.82
CA LYS A 195 22.15 -7.27 0.74
C LYS A 195 21.33 -8.52 1.06
N LYS A 196 21.45 -9.04 2.28
CA LYS A 196 20.65 -10.20 2.71
C LYS A 196 19.17 -9.86 2.76
N LEU A 197 18.82 -8.71 3.35
CA LEU A 197 17.43 -8.25 3.40
C LEU A 197 16.86 -8.08 1.99
N ALA A 198 17.65 -7.57 1.03
CA ALA A 198 17.22 -7.44 -0.36
C ALA A 198 16.89 -8.80 -0.99
N VAL A 199 17.71 -9.83 -0.76
CA VAL A 199 17.47 -11.19 -1.24
C VAL A 199 16.20 -11.78 -0.63
N GLU A 200 16.02 -11.66 0.69
CA GLU A 200 14.81 -12.16 1.37
C GLU A 200 13.56 -11.42 0.93
N THR A 201 13.61 -10.09 0.87
CA THR A 201 12.49 -9.25 0.43
C THR A 201 12.12 -9.55 -1.01
N ARG A 202 13.12 -9.72 -1.89
CA ARG A 202 12.90 -10.16 -3.27
C ARG A 202 12.21 -11.53 -3.32
N ALA A 203 12.63 -12.49 -2.50
CA ALA A 203 12.00 -13.81 -2.47
C ALA A 203 10.52 -13.70 -2.04
N LEU A 204 10.20 -12.85 -1.05
CA LEU A 204 8.82 -12.57 -0.65
C LEU A 204 8.01 -11.93 -1.80
N ILE A 205 8.60 -10.99 -2.53
CA ILE A 205 7.92 -10.30 -3.64
C ILE A 205 7.71 -11.24 -4.83
N VAL A 206 8.78 -11.89 -5.31
CA VAL A 206 8.77 -12.62 -6.59
C VAL A 206 8.20 -14.02 -6.45
N ASN A 207 8.63 -14.76 -5.43
CA ASN A 207 8.29 -16.19 -5.32
C ASN A 207 6.97 -16.43 -4.61
N ASP A 208 6.58 -15.54 -3.69
CA ASP A 208 5.40 -15.74 -2.86
C ASP A 208 4.24 -14.82 -3.27
N LEU A 209 4.46 -13.51 -3.36
CA LEU A 209 3.42 -12.56 -3.79
C LEU A 209 3.21 -12.57 -5.30
N GLY A 210 4.27 -12.63 -6.09
CA GLY A 210 4.26 -12.53 -7.56
C GLY A 210 3.18 -13.40 -8.23
N PRO A 211 3.12 -14.72 -7.96
CA PRO A 211 2.12 -15.62 -8.54
C PRO A 211 0.68 -15.32 -8.10
N ARG A 212 0.49 -14.58 -7.00
CA ARG A 212 -0.83 -14.19 -6.48
C ARG A 212 -1.28 -12.85 -7.04
N LEU A 213 -0.39 -12.05 -7.61
CA LEU A 213 -0.74 -10.75 -8.18
C LEU A 213 -1.58 -10.92 -9.45
N PRO A 214 -2.63 -10.11 -9.63
CA PRO A 214 -3.36 -10.06 -10.89
C PRO A 214 -2.47 -9.51 -12.02
N ALA A 215 -2.68 -10.00 -13.23
CA ALA A 215 -1.98 -9.55 -14.43
C ALA A 215 -2.24 -8.05 -14.68
N PRO A 216 -1.24 -7.25 -15.11
CA PRO A 216 -1.41 -5.80 -15.28
C PRO A 216 -2.57 -5.42 -16.20
N ALA A 217 -2.77 -6.15 -17.31
CA ALA A 217 -3.85 -5.92 -18.25
C ALA A 217 -5.23 -6.17 -17.62
N ALA A 218 -5.38 -7.24 -16.83
CA ALA A 218 -6.62 -7.55 -16.13
C ALA A 218 -6.96 -6.47 -15.08
N VAL A 219 -5.95 -5.96 -14.35
CA VAL A 219 -6.15 -4.85 -13.41
C VAL A 219 -6.61 -3.58 -14.14
N GLU A 220 -6.06 -3.28 -15.31
CA GLU A 220 -6.49 -2.13 -16.12
C GLU A 220 -7.95 -2.25 -16.55
N GLU A 221 -8.36 -3.42 -17.03
CA GLU A 221 -9.74 -3.68 -17.45
C GLU A 221 -10.73 -3.59 -16.29
N ILE A 222 -10.40 -4.19 -15.15
CA ILE A 222 -11.21 -4.12 -13.93
C ILE A 222 -11.31 -2.66 -13.47
N ASN A 223 -10.19 -1.93 -13.42
CA ASN A 223 -10.22 -0.52 -13.06
C ASN A 223 -11.08 0.31 -14.01
N LYS A 224 -11.02 0.06 -15.33
CA LYS A 224 -11.89 0.71 -16.31
C LYS A 224 -13.36 0.40 -16.03
N LYS A 225 -13.73 -0.87 -15.87
CA LYS A 225 -15.09 -1.34 -15.57
C LYS A 225 -15.69 -0.63 -14.35
N HIS A 226 -14.92 -0.56 -13.25
CA HIS A 226 -15.38 0.04 -12.00
C HIS A 226 -15.33 1.59 -12.00
N MET A 227 -14.42 2.21 -12.77
CA MET A 227 -14.41 3.66 -12.98
C MET A 227 -15.58 4.14 -13.84
N THR A 228 -15.92 3.41 -14.92
CA THR A 228 -17.04 3.75 -15.79
C THR A 228 -18.40 3.50 -15.12
N GLY A 229 -18.50 2.47 -14.28
CA GLY A 229 -19.70 2.22 -13.47
C GLY A 229 -19.92 3.29 -12.40
N GLY A 230 -18.86 3.70 -11.69
CA GLY A 230 -18.95 4.67 -10.59
C GLY A 230 -19.25 6.11 -11.04
N LEU A 231 -18.69 6.55 -12.18
CA LEU A 231 -19.00 7.89 -12.73
C LEU A 231 -20.41 7.96 -13.33
N GLY A 232 -20.90 6.85 -13.90
CA GLY A 232 -22.26 6.75 -14.42
C GLY A 232 -23.32 6.87 -13.31
N GLU A 233 -23.16 6.08 -12.25
CA GLU A 233 -24.10 6.09 -11.11
C GLU A 233 -24.03 7.39 -10.29
N GLN A 234 -22.84 7.96 -10.07
CA GLN A 234 -22.70 9.22 -9.30
C GLN A 234 -23.23 10.45 -10.07
N ALA A 235 -23.23 10.42 -11.40
CA ALA A 235 -23.77 11.50 -12.23
C ALA A 235 -25.23 11.26 -12.66
N GLY A 236 -25.87 10.16 -12.21
CA GLY A 236 -27.25 9.81 -12.59
C GLY A 236 -27.39 9.54 -14.10
N ILE A 237 -26.38 8.95 -14.72
CA ILE A 237 -26.36 8.61 -16.15
C ILE A 237 -27.04 7.24 -16.32
N GLU A 238 -28.11 7.21 -17.10
CA GLU A 238 -28.87 5.98 -17.36
C GLU A 238 -28.40 5.30 -18.66
N PRO A 239 -28.55 3.96 -18.78
CA PRO A 239 -28.24 3.25 -20.02
C PRO A 239 -29.22 3.70 -21.14
N GLY A 240 -28.77 4.65 -21.96
CA GLY A 240 -29.59 5.28 -23.01
C GLY A 240 -29.33 6.78 -23.18
N ASP A 241 -28.63 7.41 -22.25
CA ASP A 241 -28.23 8.81 -22.37
C ASP A 241 -27.27 9.03 -23.54
N ASP A 242 -27.56 10.03 -24.37
CA ASP A 242 -26.67 10.42 -25.46
C ASP A 242 -25.38 11.09 -24.95
N ALA A 243 -24.33 11.12 -25.78
CA ALA A 243 -23.01 11.63 -25.39
C ALA A 243 -23.04 13.08 -24.85
N LYS A 244 -24.03 13.88 -25.28
CA LYS A 244 -24.21 15.27 -24.85
C LYS A 244 -24.81 15.35 -23.44
N THR A 245 -25.75 14.46 -23.12
CA THR A 245 -26.39 14.36 -21.81
C THR A 245 -25.42 13.82 -20.76
N VAL A 246 -24.61 12.84 -21.13
CA VAL A 246 -23.49 12.31 -20.31
C VAL A 246 -22.52 13.42 -19.92
N LEU A 247 -22.04 14.21 -20.89
CA LEU A 247 -21.13 15.32 -20.64
C LEU A 247 -21.77 16.39 -19.73
N LYS A 248 -23.04 16.73 -19.97
CA LYS A 248 -23.74 17.75 -19.16
C LYS A 248 -23.95 17.30 -17.71
N LYS A 249 -24.18 16.01 -17.47
CA LYS A 249 -24.33 15.43 -16.12
C LYS A 249 -22.98 15.36 -15.38
N LEU A 250 -21.88 15.01 -16.08
CA LEU A 250 -20.52 14.96 -15.51
C LEU A 250 -19.94 16.33 -15.13
N PHE A 251 -20.30 17.40 -15.85
CA PHE A 251 -19.75 18.74 -15.67
C PHE A 251 -20.69 19.73 -14.97
N LYS A 252 -21.84 19.27 -14.47
CA LYS A 252 -22.71 20.13 -13.65
C LYS A 252 -22.00 20.42 -12.32
N PRO A 253 -21.76 21.70 -11.95
CA PRO A 253 -21.24 22.02 -10.62
C PRO A 253 -22.26 21.56 -9.58
N MET A 254 -21.82 20.78 -8.59
CA MET A 254 -22.66 20.39 -7.46
C MET A 254 -23.19 21.67 -6.80
N ALA A 255 -24.51 21.87 -6.85
CA ALA A 255 -25.17 23.00 -6.23
C ALA A 255 -24.81 23.02 -4.73
N LYS A 256 -24.35 24.17 -4.23
CA LYS A 256 -24.15 24.38 -2.80
C LYS A 256 -25.49 24.19 -2.10
N PRO A 257 -25.57 23.44 -0.99
CA PRO A 257 -26.77 23.41 -0.18
C PRO A 257 -26.96 24.77 0.49
N GLU A 258 -28.18 25.30 0.42
CA GLU A 258 -28.68 26.45 1.19
C GLU A 258 -28.86 26.10 2.68
#